data_AF-A0A383CP32-F1
#
_entry.id   AF-A0A383CP32-F1
#
_cell.length_a   1.000
_cell.length_b   1.000
_cell.length_c   1.000
_cell.angle_alpha   90.00
_cell.angle_beta   90.00
_cell.angle_gamma   90.00
#
_symmetry.space_group_name_H-M   'P 1'
#
loop_
_entity.id
_entity.type
_entity.pdbx_description
1 polymer ?
#
loop_
_entity_poly.entity_id
_entity_poly.type
_entity_poly.pdbx_seq_one_letter_code
_entity_poly.pdbx_strand_id
1 'polypeptide(L)' 'MRDRAAFFMPEERTVMEADAIVRAWRRVAHEIAEAHAEGDAVILVGIQRGGVPLAQLLGETLGGIFRHEVAV' A
#
# COMPACT_ATOMS: atom_id res chain seq x y z
N MET A 1 12.66 -41.15 -16.46
CA MET A 1 13.54 -39.97 -16.57
C MET A 1 12.70 -38.69 -16.45
N ARG A 2 12.45 -38.23 -15.22
CA ARG A 2 11.83 -36.94 -14.92
C ARG A 2 12.72 -36.30 -13.86
N ASP A 3 13.74 -35.59 -14.33
CA ASP A 3 14.50 -34.67 -13.50
C ASP A 3 14.15 -33.27 -14.00
N ARG A 4 13.02 -32.75 -13.50
CA ARG A 4 12.67 -31.34 -13.64
C ARG A 4 12.83 -30.76 -12.25
N ALA A 5 14.03 -30.21 -12.03
CA ALA A 5 14.36 -29.21 -11.04
C ALA A 5 13.70 -29.42 -9.67
N ALA A 6 14.49 -29.88 -8.69
CA ALA A 6 14.29 -29.46 -7.32
C ALA A 6 14.28 -27.92 -7.29
N PHE A 7 13.10 -27.34 -7.48
CA PHE A 7 12.86 -25.91 -7.40
C PHE A 7 13.12 -25.56 -5.94
N PHE A 8 14.31 -25.03 -5.65
CA PHE A 8 14.65 -24.52 -4.33
C PHE A 8 13.65 -23.42 -4.02
N MET A 9 12.59 -23.76 -3.27
CA MET A 9 11.74 -22.75 -2.66
C MET A 9 12.59 -22.12 -1.56
N PRO A 10 12.97 -20.84 -1.67
CA PRO A 10 13.65 -20.18 -0.57
C PRO A 10 12.74 -20.24 0.65
N GLU A 11 13.34 -20.48 1.83
CA GLU A 11 12.58 -20.41 3.08
C GLU A 11 11.81 -19.09 3.16
N GLU A 12 10.55 -19.16 3.61
CA GLU A 12 9.72 -17.98 3.80
C GLU A 12 10.40 -17.04 4.81
N ARG A 13 10.83 -15.88 4.31
CA ARG A 13 11.50 -14.85 5.11
C ARG A 13 10.61 -13.63 5.21
N THR A 14 10.23 -13.27 6.43
CA THR A 14 9.58 -11.98 6.70
C THR A 14 10.53 -10.85 6.29
N VAL A 15 10.09 -10.00 5.36
CA VAL A 15 10.88 -8.85 4.88
C VAL A 15 10.56 -7.57 5.63
N MET A 16 9.35 -7.47 6.18
CA MET A 16 8.87 -6.31 6.95
C MET A 16 7.94 -6.78 8.05
N GLU A 17 8.27 -6.40 9.28
CA GLU A 17 7.38 -6.58 10.44
C GLU A 17 6.23 -5.56 10.41
N ALA A 18 5.19 -5.82 11.18
CA ALA A 18 3.97 -5.01 11.17
C ALA A 18 4.22 -3.51 11.48
N ASP A 19 5.13 -3.22 12.40
CA ASP A 19 5.49 -1.84 12.77
C ASP A 19 6.19 -1.10 11.61
N ALA A 20 7.04 -1.80 10.86
CA ALA A 20 7.71 -1.28 9.68
C ALA A 20 6.71 -0.98 8.56
N ILE A 21 5.70 -1.85 8.38
CA ILE A 21 4.61 -1.62 7.44
C ILE A 21 3.82 -0.36 7.81
N VAL A 22 3.41 -0.21 9.07
CA VAL A 22 2.67 0.98 9.53
C VAL A 22 3.46 2.27 9.32
N ARG A 23 4.77 2.26 9.60
CA ARG A 23 5.64 3.44 9.35
C ARG A 23 5.75 3.75 7.87
N ALA A 24 5.99 2.74 7.03
CA ALA A 24 6.08 2.91 5.59
C ALA A 24 4.75 3.43 5.00
N TRP A 25 3.63 2.90 5.48
CA TRP A 25 2.29 3.30 5.06
C TRP A 25 2.00 4.78 5.34
N ARG A 26 2.28 5.22 6.58
CA ARG A 26 2.13 6.64 6.96
C ARG A 26 3.03 7.55 6.13
N ARG A 27 4.27 7.13 5.86
CA ARG A 27 5.20 7.89 5.02
C ARG A 27 4.62 8.10 3.62
N VAL A 28 4.13 7.03 2.97
CA VAL A 28 3.49 7.12 1.65
C VAL A 28 2.30 8.09 1.67
N ALA A 29 1.45 8.02 2.71
CA ALA A 29 0.30 8.92 2.83
C ALA A 29 0.73 10.40 2.94
N HIS A 30 1.75 10.70 3.75
CA HIS A 30 2.28 12.06 3.86
C HIS A 30 2.93 12.54 2.57
N GLU A 31 3.71 11.69 1.89
CA GLU A 31 4.33 12.03 0.59
C GLU A 31 3.26 12.37 -0.47
N ILE A 32 2.16 11.61 -0.53
CA ILE A 32 1.03 11.92 -1.42
C ILE A 32 0.39 13.26 -1.06
N ALA A 33 0.15 13.51 0.23
CA ALA A 33 -0.49 14.73 0.70
C ALA A 33 0.37 15.99 0.49
N GLU A 34 1.68 15.88 0.68
CA GLU A 34 2.64 16.97 0.41
C GLU A 34 2.73 17.29 -1.09
N ALA A 35 2.66 16.26 -1.95
CA ALA A 35 2.66 16.44 -3.40
C ALA A 35 1.36 17.06 -3.94
N HIS A 36 0.25 16.94 -3.22
CA HIS A 36 -1.09 17.38 -3.64
C HIS A 36 -1.76 18.20 -2.53
N ALA A 37 -1.18 19.38 -2.23
CA ALA A 37 -1.61 20.23 -1.12
C ALA A 37 -3.07 20.72 -1.25
N GLU A 38 -3.58 20.85 -2.47
CA GLU A 38 -5.01 20.99 -2.75
C GLU A 38 -5.59 19.58 -2.90
N GLY A 39 -6.04 18.98 -1.78
CA GLY A 39 -6.43 17.57 -1.66
C GLY A 39 -7.56 17.12 -2.61
N ASP A 40 -8.26 18.06 -3.24
CA ASP A 40 -9.37 17.81 -4.17
C ASP A 40 -8.95 17.11 -5.49
N ALA A 41 -7.65 16.95 -5.75
CA ALA A 41 -7.13 16.41 -7.00
C ALA A 41 -6.76 14.91 -6.98
N VAL A 42 -6.98 14.19 -5.87
CA VAL A 42 -6.49 12.80 -5.71
C VAL A 42 -7.62 11.78 -5.73
N ILE A 43 -7.48 10.77 -6.60
CA ILE A 43 -8.23 9.51 -6.60
C ILE A 43 -7.24 8.35 -6.42
N LEU A 44 -7.62 7.36 -5.61
CA LEU A 44 -6.88 6.10 -5.48
C LEU A 44 -7.48 5.04 -6.40
N VAL A 45 -6.64 4.17 -6.96
CA VAL A 45 -7.08 3.04 -7.79
C VAL A 45 -6.36 1.77 -7.33
N GLY A 46 -7.10 0.83 -6.76
CA GLY A 46 -6.56 -0.44 -6.28
C GLY A 46 -6.37 -1.48 -7.40
N ILE A 47 -5.14 -1.93 -7.63
CA ILE A 47 -4.85 -2.98 -8.62
C ILE A 47 -5.00 -4.38 -7.99
N GLN A 48 -5.80 -5.23 -8.60
CA GLN A 48 -6.08 -6.57 -8.08
C GLN A 48 -4.85 -7.48 -8.04
N ARG A 49 -4.75 -8.42 -7.09
CA ARG A 49 -5.80 -8.95 -6.18
C ARG A 49 -5.84 -8.39 -4.75
N GLY A 50 -4.84 -7.61 -4.35
CA GLY A 50 -4.73 -7.06 -2.99
C GLY A 50 -4.78 -5.53 -2.95
N GLY A 51 -4.70 -4.86 -4.10
CA GLY A 51 -4.66 -3.41 -4.16
C GLY A 51 -5.98 -2.75 -3.79
N VAL A 52 -7.13 -3.41 -3.97
CA VAL A 52 -8.44 -2.85 -3.60
C VAL A 52 -8.56 -2.59 -2.10
N PRO A 53 -8.34 -3.58 -1.19
CA PRO A 53 -8.38 -3.30 0.24
C PRO A 53 -7.26 -2.35 0.70
N LEU A 54 -6.09 -2.39 0.04
CA LEU A 54 -5.01 -1.45 0.33
C LEU A 54 -5.37 0.00 -0.05
N ALA A 55 -6.04 0.20 -1.19
CA ALA A 55 -6.48 1.52 -1.61
C ALA A 55 -7.53 2.11 -0.64
N GLN A 56 -8.44 1.27 -0.12
CA GLN A 56 -9.41 1.66 0.90
C GLN A 56 -8.71 2.13 2.19
N LEU A 57 -7.75 1.35 2.70
CA LEU A 57 -6.96 1.72 3.88
C LEU A 57 -6.15 3.01 3.69
N LEU A 58 -5.64 3.25 2.47
CA LEU A 58 -4.90 4.46 2.17
C LEU A 58 -5.84 5.66 2.08
N GLY A 59 -7.04 5.48 1.52
CA GLY A 59 -8.09 6.47 1.46
C GLY A 59 -8.51 6.96 2.85
N GLU A 60 -8.70 6.04 3.80
CA GLU A 60 -8.96 6.40 5.21
C GLU A 60 -7.83 7.22 5.83
N THR A 61 -6.58 6.80 5.57
CA THR A 61 -5.39 7.49 6.10
C THR A 61 -5.27 8.91 5.52
N LEU A 62 -5.41 9.05 4.20
CA LEU A 62 -5.36 10.33 3.52
C LEU A 62 -6.53 11.23 3.90
N GLY A 63 -7.73 10.68 4.07
CA GLY A 63 -8.88 11.48 4.49
C GLY A 63 -8.72 12.09 5.89
N GLY A 64 -8.01 11.39 6.78
CA GLY A 64 -7.59 11.95 8.06
C GLY A 64 -6.63 13.15 7.92
N ILE A 65 -5.75 13.13 6.91
CA ILE A 65 -4.78 14.20 6.62
C ILE A 65 -5.47 15.38 5.94
N PHE A 66 -6.21 15.12 4.86
CA PHE A 66 -6.88 16.13 4.05
C PHE A 66 -8.15 16.72 4.70
N ARG A 67 -8.68 16.07 5.75
CA ARG A 67 -9.93 16.46 6.43
C ARG A 67 -11.19 16.37 5.54
N HIS A 68 -11.11 15.59 4.47
CA HIS A 68 -12.24 15.23 3.62
C HIS A 68 -12.05 13.79 3.10
N GLU A 69 -13.10 13.19 2.54
CA GLU A 69 -13.00 11.86 1.95
C GLU A 69 -12.11 11.86 0.69
N VAL A 70 -11.35 10.79 0.50
CA VAL A 70 -10.59 10.53 -0.73
C VAL A 70 -11.29 9.41 -1.47
N ALA A 71 -11.61 9.64 -2.75
CA ALA A 71 -12.25 8.63 -3.58
C ALA A 71 -11.28 7.48 -3.92
N VAL A 72 -11.81 6.26 -3.90
CA VAL A 72 -11.09 4.97 -4.07
C VAL A 72 -11.79 4.11 -5.11
#